data_AF-A0A3D1APG2-F1
#
_entry.id   AF-A0A3D1APG2-F1
#
_cell.length_a   1.000
_cell.length_b   1.000
_cell.length_c   1.000
_cell.angle_alpha   90.00
_cell.angle_beta   90.00
_cell.angle_gamma   90.00
#
_symmetry.space_group_name_H-M   'P 1'
#
loop_
_entity.id
_entity.type
_entity.pdbx_description
1 polymer ?
#
loop_
_entity_poly.entity_id
_entity_poly.type
_entity_poly.pdbx_seq_one_letter_code
_entity_poly.pdbx_strand_id
1 'polypeptide(L)' 'FLLELIRPPFRIVYRVDRDLVRIVRVWRSERLLKLQQDD' A
#
# COMPACT_ATOMS: atom_id res chain seq x y z
N PHE A 1 -4.92 -4.90 16.59
CA PHE A 1 -3.59 -4.34 16.29
C PHE A 1 -3.33 -4.50 14.78
N LEU A 2 -2.83 -3.47 14.10
CA LEU A 2 -2.49 -3.50 12.67
C LEU A 2 -1.00 -3.22 12.50
N LEU A 3 -0.39 -3.87 11.51
CA LEU A 3 1.01 -3.73 11.13
C LEU A 3 1.11 -3.09 9.75
N GLU A 4 2.20 -2.35 9.53
CA GLU A 4 2.51 -1.70 8.26
C GLU A 4 3.81 -2.26 7.68
N LEU A 5 3.79 -2.63 6.41
CA LEU A 5 4.96 -3.01 5.62
C LEU A 5 5.14 -2.00 4.48
N ILE A 6 6.28 -1.31 4.48
CA ILE A 6 6.66 -0.34 3.45
C ILE A 6 7.71 -0.98 2.54
N ARG A 7 7.32 -1.24 1.28
CA ARG A 7 8.18 -1.72 0.21
C ARG A 7 7.92 -0.85 -1.01
N PRO A 8 8.67 0.26 -1.20
CA PRO A 8 8.39 1.21 -2.27
C PRO A 8 8.20 0.53 -3.63
N PRO A 9 7.15 0.88 -4.40
CA PRO A 9 6.19 1.96 -4.16
C PRO A 9 4.96 1.54 -3.34
N PHE A 10 4.99 0.37 -2.72
CA PHE A 10 3.86 -0.19 -2.01
C PHE A 10 3.94 0.04 -0.51
N ARG A 11 2.75 0.23 0.05
CA ARG A 11 2.50 0.24 1.48
C ARG A 11 1.37 -0.73 1.74
N ILE A 12 1.59 -1.67 2.64
CA ILE A 12 0.67 -2.76 2.92
C ILE A 12 0.32 -2.70 4.40
N VAL A 13 -0.97 -2.62 4.72
CA VAL A 13 -1.45 -2.78 6.09
C VAL A 13 -2.05 -4.17 6.22
N TYR A 14 -1.59 -4.90 7.22
CA TYR A 14 -1.99 -6.27 7.49
C TYR A 14 -2.18 -6.50 8.97
N ARG A 15 -2.78 -7.64 9.31
CA ARG A 15 -2.80 -8.16 10.67
C ARG A 15 -2.38 -9.62 10.65
N VAL A 16 -1.77 -10.05 11.75
CA VAL A 16 -1.44 -11.45 11.98
C VAL A 16 -2.52 -12.01 12.89
N ASP A 17 -3.29 -12.96 12.37
CA ASP A 17 -4.17 -13.82 13.15
C ASP A 17 -3.38 -15.10 13.52
N ARG A 18 -3.95 -16.01 14.31
CA ARG A 18 -3.22 -17.16 14.88
C ARG A 18 -2.48 -18.01 13.84
N ASP A 19 -3.13 -18.29 12.71
CA ASP A 19 -2.64 -19.21 11.68
C ASP A 19 -2.57 -18.57 10.28
N LEU A 20 -2.86 -17.27 10.17
CA LEU A 20 -2.88 -16.57 8.88
C LEU A 20 -2.51 -15.11 8.99
N VAL A 21 -2.02 -14.57 7.87
CA VAL A 21 -1.81 -13.14 7.69
C VAL A 21 -2.94 -12.60 6.81
N ARG A 22 -3.69 -11.61 7.33
CA ARG A 22 -4.76 -10.95 6.58
C ARG A 22 -4.29 -9.60 6.09
N ILE A 23 -4.29 -9.44 4.77
CA ILE A 23 -4.08 -8.14 4.13
C ILE A 23 -5.37 -7.32 4.31
N VAL A 24 -5.24 -6.16 4.94
CA VAL A 24 -6.35 -5.23 5.18
C VAL A 24 -6.42 -4.20 4.06
N ARG A 25 -5.26 -3.67 3.64
CA ARG A 25 -5.19 -2.66 2.60
C ARG A 25 -3.84 -2.63 1.92
N VAL A 26 -3.84 -2.30 0.63
CA VAL A 26 -2.65 -2.11 -0.20
C VAL A 26 -2.76 -0.76 -0.88
N TRP A 27 -1.72 0.05 -0.77
CA TRP A 27 -1.59 1.32 -1.49
C TRP A 27 -0.32 1.33 -2.31
N ARG A 28 -0.35 2.04 -3.44
CA ARG A 28 0.83 2.43 -4.19
C ARG A 28 1.06 3.93 -4.01
N SER A 29 2.19 4.32 -3.45
CA SER A 29 2.56 5.72 -3.17
C SER A 29 2.96 6.53 -4.41
N GLU A 30 3.05 5.90 -5.60
CA GLU A 30 3.53 6.52 -6.84
C GLU A 30 2.46 6.74 -7.92
N ARG A 31 1.24 7.12 -7.55
CA ARG A 31 0.35 7.69 -8.58
C ARG A 31 0.75 9.15 -8.79
N LEU A 32 1.81 9.36 -9.58
CA LEU A 32 2.07 10.65 -10.21
C LEU A 32 0.84 10.94 -11.09
N LEU A 33 0.00 11.88 -10.66
CA LEU A 33 -1.01 12.50 -11.50
C LEU A 33 -0.22 13.23 -12.61
N LYS A 34 0.00 12.57 -13.74
CA LYS A 34 0.50 13.24 -14.95
C LYS A 34 -0.67 14.06 -15.50
N LEU A 35 -0.84 15.28 -14.99
CA LEU A 35 -1.53 16.31 -15.75
C LEU A 35 -0.74 16.42 -17.06
N GLN A 36 -1.36 16.09 -18.20
CA GLN A 36 -0.79 16.48 -19.48
C GLN A 36 -0.54 17.99 -19.38
N GLN A 37 0.72 18.39 -19.48
CA GLN A 37 1.00 19.76 -19.86
C GLN A 37 0.54 19.82 -21.32
N ASP A 38 -0.57 20.52 -21.56
CA ASP A 38 -0.98 20.88 -22.91
C ASP A 38 0.15 21.75 -23.49
N ASP A 39 0.75 21.28 -24.58
CA ASP A 39 1.67 22.03 -25.44
C ASP A 39 0.89 23.09 -26.25
#